data_AF-A0A534QCW3-F1
#
_entry.id   AF-A0A534QCW3-F1
#
_cell.length_a   1.000
_cell.length_b   1.000
_cell.length_c   1.000
_cell.angle_alpha   90.00
_cell.angle_beta   90.00
_cell.angle_gamma   90.00
#
_symmetry.space_group_name_H-M   'P 1'
#
loop_
_entity.id
_entity.type
_entity.pdbx_description
1 polymer ?
#
loop_
_entity_poly.entity_id
_entity_poly.type
_entity_poly.pdbx_seq_one_letter_code
_entity_poly.pdbx_strand_id
1 'polypeptide(L)'
;PMTVWLTPERQPFYGGTYFPPHDGERGVRTGFLTLLRTLKDAFDRQPSRVADAAADVAERVRRSVGPGGASGLPSAAVLHAAAREAAARFDAANGGAD
;
A
#
# COMPACT_ATOMS: atom_id res chain seq x y z
N PRO A 1 -0.08 5.32 -10.79
CA PRO A 1 -1.50 5.05 -10.49
C PRO A 1 -1.58 3.90 -9.49
N MET A 2 -2.59 3.90 -8.61
CA MET A 2 -2.86 2.81 -7.67
C MET A 2 -4.11 2.08 -8.16
N THR A 3 -4.05 0.75 -8.23
CA THR A 3 -5.16 -0.11 -8.64
C THR A 3 -5.49 -1.10 -7.52
N VAL A 4 -6.78 -1.24 -7.20
CA VAL A 4 -7.28 -2.11 -6.13
C VAL A 4 -8.48 -2.88 -6.63
N TRP A 5 -8.56 -4.17 -6.28
CA TRP A 5 -9.71 -5.03 -6.52
C TRP A 5 -10.38 -5.35 -5.18
N LEU A 6 -11.71 -5.27 -5.17
CA LEU A 6 -12.54 -5.41 -3.99
C LEU A 6 -13.60 -6.49 -4.20
N THR A 7 -14.03 -7.12 -3.11
CA THR A 7 -15.25 -7.94 -3.10
C THR A 7 -16.50 -7.03 -3.24
N PRO A 8 -17.69 -7.58 -3.51
CA PRO A 8 -18.93 -6.81 -3.55
C PRO A 8 -19.22 -6.03 -2.25
N GLU A 9 -18.75 -6.54 -1.11
CA GLU A 9 -18.85 -5.94 0.22
C GLU A 9 -17.79 -4.85 0.47
N ARG A 10 -17.07 -4.43 -0.58
CA ARG A 10 -16.04 -3.39 -0.55
C ARG A 10 -14.83 -3.74 0.32
N GLN A 11 -14.50 -5.03 0.41
CA GLN A 11 -13.28 -5.47 1.09
C GLN A 11 -12.16 -5.64 0.05
N PRO A 12 -11.02 -4.93 0.17
CA PRO A 12 -9.90 -5.06 -0.76
C PRO A 12 -9.21 -6.40 -0.57
N PHE A 13 -8.98 -7.16 -1.65
CA PHE A 13 -8.27 -8.45 -1.58
C PHE A 13 -6.99 -8.50 -2.42
N TYR A 14 -6.79 -7.53 -3.31
CA TYR A 14 -5.55 -7.35 -4.07
C TYR A 14 -5.36 -5.89 -4.43
N GLY A 15 -4.11 -5.43 -4.47
CA GLY A 15 -3.80 -4.09 -4.91
C GLY A 15 -2.32 -3.90 -5.20
N GLY A 16 -2.01 -2.86 -5.95
CA GLY A 16 -0.65 -2.48 -6.25
C GLY A 16 -0.61 -1.16 -7.02
N THR A 17 0.59 -0.80 -7.45
CA THR A 17 0.80 0.42 -8.21
C THR A 17 0.70 0.15 -9.70
N TYR A 18 1.73 0.45 -10.47
CA TYR A 18 1.73 0.27 -11.91
C TYR A 18 1.92 -1.22 -12.27
N PHE A 19 1.04 -1.72 -13.13
CA PHE A 19 1.17 -3.03 -13.77
C PHE A 19 1.33 -2.81 -15.28
N PRO A 20 2.42 -3.28 -15.91
CA PRO A 20 2.55 -3.17 -17.36
C PRO A 20 1.51 -4.05 -18.08
N PRO A 21 1.13 -3.75 -19.33
CA PRO A 21 0.10 -4.50 -20.04
C PRO A 21 0.42 -6.01 -20.17
N HIS A 22 1.66 -6.35 -20.54
CA HIS A 22 2.11 -7.72 -20.79
C HIS A 22 3.20 -8.20 -19.81
N ASP A 23 3.37 -9.51 -19.73
CA ASP A 23 4.37 -10.17 -18.88
C ASP A 23 5.80 -9.83 -19.34
N GLY A 24 6.73 -9.68 -18.39
CA GLY A 24 8.15 -9.42 -18.65
C GLY A 24 8.50 -7.96 -18.91
N GLU A 25 7.51 -7.11 -19.19
CA GLU A 25 7.72 -5.69 -19.38
C GLU A 25 8.24 -5.00 -18.11
N ARG A 26 9.20 -4.07 -18.28
CA ARG A 26 9.80 -3.30 -17.19
C ARG A 26 10.33 -4.15 -16.02
N GLY A 27 10.75 -5.39 -16.29
CA GLY A 27 11.26 -6.31 -15.28
C GLY A 27 10.19 -6.96 -14.39
N VAL A 28 8.90 -6.71 -14.67
CA VAL A 28 7.79 -7.31 -13.93
C VAL A 28 7.43 -8.66 -14.54
N ARG A 29 7.46 -9.73 -13.73
CA ARG A 29 7.17 -11.09 -14.21
C ARG A 29 5.73 -11.29 -14.71
N THR A 30 4.77 -10.53 -14.17
CA THR A 30 3.35 -10.66 -14.48
C THR A 30 2.75 -9.31 -14.80
N GLY A 31 2.25 -9.15 -16.01
CA GLY A 31 1.54 -7.99 -16.50
C GLY A 31 0.05 -8.02 -16.13
N PHE A 32 -0.62 -6.92 -16.41
CA PHE A 32 -1.99 -6.62 -16.01
C PHE A 32 -3.00 -7.63 -16.58
N LEU A 33 -2.85 -8.04 -17.85
CA LEU A 33 -3.78 -8.97 -18.48
C LEU A 33 -3.72 -10.38 -17.86
N THR A 34 -2.52 -10.87 -17.58
CA THR A 34 -2.30 -12.16 -16.90
C THR A 34 -2.79 -12.08 -15.46
N LEU A 35 -2.47 -10.99 -14.76
CA LEU A 35 -2.94 -10.74 -13.40
C LEU A 35 -4.48 -10.75 -13.32
N LEU A 36 -5.17 -10.03 -14.21
CA LEU A 36 -6.63 -9.99 -14.24
C LEU A 36 -7.27 -11.36 -14.40
N ARG A 37 -6.73 -12.21 -15.28
CA ARG A 37 -7.23 -13.58 -15.47
C ARG A 37 -7.05 -14.43 -14.21
N THR A 38 -5.89 -14.33 -13.58
CA THR A 38 -5.60 -15.04 -12.31
C THR A 38 -6.52 -14.58 -11.18
N LEU A 39 -6.75 -13.27 -11.05
CA LEU A 39 -7.64 -12.72 -10.03
C LEU A 39 -9.10 -13.15 -10.27
N LYS A 40 -9.55 -13.13 -11.53
CA LYS A 40 -10.89 -13.62 -11.90
C LYS A 40 -11.06 -15.11 -11.57
N ASP A 41 -10.07 -15.93 -11.89
CA ASP A 41 -10.13 -17.37 -11.60
C ASP A 41 -10.21 -17.65 -10.10
N ALA A 42 -9.38 -16.96 -9.31
CA ALA A 42 -9.41 -17.07 -7.86
C ALA A 42 -10.75 -16.59 -7.28
N PHE A 43 -11.30 -15.49 -7.80
CA PHE A 43 -12.60 -14.97 -7.37
C PHE A 43 -13.74 -15.96 -7.63
N ASP A 44 -13.79 -16.56 -8.83
CA ASP A 44 -14.88 -17.45 -9.22
C ASP A 44 -14.75 -18.85 -8.57
N ARG A 45 -13.52 -19.37 -8.42
CA ARG A 45 -13.28 -20.77 -8.03
C ARG A 45 -12.78 -20.97 -6.61
N GLN A 46 -12.26 -19.92 -5.97
CA GLN A 46 -11.66 -19.99 -4.63
C GLN A 46 -12.20 -18.88 -3.71
N PRO A 47 -13.54 -18.78 -3.51
CA PRO A 47 -14.15 -17.67 -2.78
C PRO A 47 -13.68 -17.58 -1.32
N SER A 48 -13.40 -18.71 -0.66
CA SER A 48 -12.83 -18.73 0.69
C SER A 48 -11.46 -18.06 0.74
N ARG A 49 -10.57 -18.40 -0.20
CA ARG A 49 -9.23 -17.79 -0.31
C ARG A 49 -9.30 -16.28 -0.55
N VAL A 50 -10.26 -15.83 -1.36
CA VAL A 50 -10.48 -14.40 -1.59
C VAL A 50 -10.99 -13.70 -0.33
N ALA A 51 -11.93 -14.32 0.41
CA ALA A 51 -12.41 -13.80 1.67
C ALA A 51 -11.30 -13.68 2.72
N ASP A 52 -10.44 -14.70 2.84
CA ASP A 52 -9.30 -14.70 3.76
C ASP A 52 -8.30 -13.59 3.41
N ALA A 53 -7.97 -13.45 2.11
CA ALA A 53 -7.11 -12.39 1.63
C ALA A 53 -7.71 -11.00 1.90
N ALA A 54 -9.03 -10.85 1.69
CA ALA A 54 -9.73 -9.60 1.94
C ALA A 54 -9.68 -9.22 3.43
N ALA A 55 -9.90 -10.18 4.32
CA ALA A 55 -9.84 -9.97 5.76
C ALA A 55 -8.43 -9.55 6.21
N ASP A 56 -7.37 -10.21 5.71
CA ASP A 56 -5.98 -9.87 6.05
C ASP A 56 -5.59 -8.48 5.55
N VAL A 57 -5.90 -8.13 4.29
CA VAL A 57 -5.60 -6.80 3.74
C VAL A 57 -6.35 -5.72 4.51
N ALA A 58 -7.65 -5.91 4.76
CA ALA A 58 -8.46 -4.96 5.52
C ALA A 58 -7.92 -4.77 6.95
N GLU A 59 -7.47 -5.84 7.60
CA GLU A 59 -6.89 -5.77 8.94
C GLU A 59 -5.54 -5.05 8.96
N ARG A 60 -4.69 -5.27 7.95
CA ARG A 60 -3.42 -4.52 7.81
C ARG A 60 -3.68 -3.03 7.60
N VAL A 61 -4.64 -2.69 6.75
CA VAL A 61 -5.04 -1.28 6.53
C VAL A 61 -5.63 -0.67 7.79
N ARG A 62 -6.50 -1.38 8.52
CA ARG A 62 -7.03 -0.91 9.80
C ARG A 62 -5.92 -0.69 10.83
N ARG A 63 -4.88 -1.52 10.87
CA ARG A 63 -3.73 -1.31 11.76
C ARG A 63 -2.83 -0.16 11.31
N SER A 64 -2.72 0.11 10.02
CA SER A 64 -1.92 1.24 9.52
C SER A 64 -2.64 2.58 9.61
N VAL A 65 -3.98 2.59 9.53
CA VAL A 65 -4.84 3.80 9.57
C VAL A 65 -5.51 3.99 10.94
N GLY A 66 -5.58 2.92 11.74
CA GLY A 66 -6.09 2.97 13.12
C GLY A 66 -5.34 4.01 13.94
N PRO A 67 -5.93 4.50 15.04
CA PRO A 67 -5.41 5.65 15.76
C PRO A 67 -3.96 5.38 16.14
N GLY A 68 -3.05 6.02 15.38
CA GLY A 68 -1.64 6.02 15.66
C GLY A 68 -1.46 6.52 17.09
N GLY A 69 -0.54 5.89 17.81
CA GLY A 69 -0.30 6.16 19.23
C GLY A 69 -0.25 7.65 19.60
N ALA A 70 -0.56 7.88 20.88
CA ALA A 70 -0.76 9.15 21.59
C ALA A 70 -1.97 9.98 21.14
N SER A 71 -3.03 9.92 21.94
CA SER A 71 -4.05 10.96 21.97
C SER A 71 -3.42 12.26 22.50
N GLY A 72 -3.03 13.17 21.61
CA GLY A 72 -2.51 14.49 21.98
C GLY A 72 -1.54 15.06 20.95
N LEU A 73 -1.34 16.37 21.00
CA LEU A 73 -0.30 17.02 20.20
C LEU A 73 1.09 16.60 20.72
N PRO A 74 2.09 16.41 19.85
CA PRO A 74 3.47 16.23 20.27
C PRO A 74 3.94 17.39 21.13
N SER A 75 4.78 17.14 22.13
CA SER A 75 5.39 18.21 22.91
C SER A 75 6.33 19.06 22.04
N ALA A 76 6.57 20.30 22.44
CA ALA A 76 7.52 21.18 21.75
C ALA A 76 8.92 20.54 21.63
N ALA A 77 9.36 19.76 22.63
CA ALA A 77 10.63 19.06 22.61
C ALA A 77 10.71 18.02 21.46
N VAL A 78 9.63 17.28 21.22
CA VAL A 78 9.53 16.32 20.11
C VAL A 78 9.57 17.04 18.76
N LEU A 79 8.83 18.15 18.63
CA LEU A 79 8.83 18.95 17.41
C LEU A 79 10.22 19.54 17.09
N HIS A 80 10.91 20.07 18.11
CA HIS A 80 12.27 20.59 17.93
C HIS A 80 13.28 19.49 17.57
N ALA A 81 13.14 18.30 18.15
CA ALA A 81 14.00 17.17 17.79
C ALA A 81 13.79 16.75 16.32
N ALA A 82 12.54 16.58 15.90
CA ALA A 82 12.19 16.24 14.53
C ALA A 82 12.65 17.31 13.52
N ALA A 83 12.52 18.60 13.86
CA ALA A 83 12.98 19.69 13.01
C ALA A 83 14.50 19.67 12.80
N ARG A 84 15.29 19.44 13.87
CA ARG A 84 16.75 19.31 13.75
C ARG A 84 17.15 18.11 12.91
N GLU A 85 16.46 16.99 13.08
CA GLU A 85 16.73 15.76 12.34
C GLU A 85 16.42 15.93 10.84
N ALA A 86 15.28 16.55 10.52
CA ALA A 86 14.91 16.87 9.14
C ALA A 86 15.90 17.85 8.51
N ALA A 87 16.33 18.89 9.24
CA ALA A 87 17.33 19.83 8.75
C ALA A 87 18.69 19.17 8.49
N ALA A 88 19.09 18.20 9.33
CA ALA A 88 20.34 17.49 9.18
C ALA A 88 20.37 16.55 7.95
N ARG A 89 19.21 16.06 7.50
CA ARG A 89 19.08 15.24 6.28
C ARG A 89 18.77 16.06 5.03
N PHE A 90 18.51 17.35 5.16
CA PHE A 90 18.09 18.15 4.02
C PHE A 90 19.26 18.38 3.06
N ASP A 91 19.14 17.87 1.84
CA ASP A 91 20.07 18.18 0.76
C ASP A 91 19.78 19.59 0.24
N ALA A 92 20.59 20.56 0.65
CA ALA A 92 20.45 21.94 0.24
C ALA A 92 20.86 22.21 -1.23
N ALA A 93 21.60 21.30 -1.85
CA ALA A 93 22.09 21.46 -3.22
C ALA A 93 21.07 20.94 -4.25
N ASN A 94 20.49 19.76 -4.03
CA ASN A 94 19.54 19.16 -4.97
C ASN A 94 18.08 19.22 -4.51
N GLY A 95 17.84 19.56 -3.24
CA GLY A 95 16.51 19.52 -2.63
C GLY A 95 16.08 18.08 -2.36
N GLY A 96 15.60 17.82 -1.14
CA GLY A 96 15.15 16.49 -0.72
C GLY A 96 15.74 16.10 0.63
N ALA A 97 15.74 14.81 0.92
CA ALA A 97 16.41 14.24 2.08
C ALA A 97 17.46 13.22 1.61
N ASP A 98 18.64 13.27 2.22
CA ASP A 98 19.72 12.27 2.10
C ASP A 98 19.33 10.92 2.72
#